data_AF-A0A7S3BEE8-F1
#
_entry.id   AF-A0A7S3BEE8-F1
#
_cell.length_a   1.000
_cell.length_b   1.000
_cell.length_c   1.000
_cell.angle_alpha   90.00
_cell.angle_beta   90.00
_cell.angle_gamma   90.00
#
_symmetry.space_group_name_H-M   'P 1'
#
loop_
_entity.id
_entity.type
_entity.pdbx_description
1 polymer ?
#
loop_
_entity_poly.entity_id
_entity_poly.type
_entity_poly.pdbx_seq_one_letter_code
_entity_poly.pdbx_strand_id
1 'polypeptide(L)'
;GNETAIADNAVTEYMFRCASEAIALQLPEAFVYAYDHLASFGPSVWPKLHLGQCAHKVCHEAELPMVFGNTLINETWSDVELAISANMQRAWASFATSGDPGEGWAPFESSQREKMIIKDDLVLKTTVD
;
A
#
# COMPACT_ATOMS: atom_id res chain seq x y z
N GLY A 1 10.08 -18.65 12.79
CA GLY A 1 9.09 -19.71 13.03
C GLY A 1 7.69 -19.17 12.75
N ASN A 2 6.69 -20.04 12.69
CA ASN A 2 5.29 -19.65 12.47
C ASN A 2 4.80 -18.55 13.45
N GLU A 3 5.27 -18.58 14.69
CA GLU A 3 4.94 -17.60 15.73
C GLU A 3 5.30 -16.15 15.37
N THR A 4 6.44 -15.93 14.70
CA THR A 4 6.86 -14.59 14.28
C THR A 4 5.93 -14.01 13.21
N ALA A 5 5.44 -14.86 12.29
CA ALA A 5 4.50 -14.44 11.26
C ALA A 5 3.10 -14.17 11.85
N ILE A 6 2.67 -14.97 12.82
CA ILE A 6 1.41 -14.74 13.55
C ILE A 6 1.48 -13.41 14.33
N ALA A 7 2.59 -13.13 15.01
CA ALA A 7 2.78 -11.87 15.72
C ALA A 7 2.81 -10.66 14.78
N ASP A 8 3.52 -10.75 13.65
CA ASP A 8 3.59 -9.71 12.60
C ASP A 8 2.19 -9.38 12.05
N ASN A 9 1.40 -10.42 11.74
CA ASN A 9 0.01 -10.27 11.33
C ASN A 9 -0.83 -9.62 12.42
N ALA A 10 -0.77 -10.10 13.66
CA ALA A 10 -1.57 -9.56 14.76
C ALA A 10 -1.27 -8.07 15.03
N VAL A 11 0.02 -7.69 14.99
CA VAL A 11 0.43 -6.29 15.13
C VAL A 11 -0.04 -5.46 13.93
N THR A 12 0.13 -5.95 12.70
CA THR A 12 -0.33 -5.28 11.48
C THR A 12 -1.85 -5.04 11.50
N GLU A 13 -2.61 -6.06 11.91
CA GLU A 13 -4.06 -6.00 12.00
C GLU A 13 -4.51 -5.01 13.07
N TYR A 14 -3.98 -5.13 14.28
CA TYR A 14 -4.42 -4.32 15.42
C TYR A 14 -4.01 -2.85 15.29
N MET A 15 -2.74 -2.58 14.96
CA MET A 15 -2.20 -1.21 14.97
C MET A 15 -2.58 -0.42 13.72
N PHE A 16 -2.68 -1.08 12.55
CA PHE A 16 -2.78 -0.37 11.27
C PHE A 16 -4.08 -0.70 10.53
N ARG A 17 -4.31 -1.97 10.15
CA ARG A 17 -5.40 -2.34 9.25
C ARG A 17 -6.78 -2.10 9.88
N CYS A 18 -7.07 -2.75 11.00
CA CYS A 18 -8.38 -2.67 11.64
C CYS A 18 -8.66 -1.27 12.19
N ALA A 19 -7.63 -0.57 12.69
CA ALA A 19 -7.76 0.81 13.14
C ALA A 19 -8.14 1.76 12.00
N SER A 20 -7.43 1.69 10.86
CA SER A 20 -7.71 2.52 9.68
C SER A 20 -9.10 2.24 9.11
N GLU A 21 -9.49 0.97 8.98
CA GLU A 21 -10.82 0.60 8.49
C GLU A 21 -11.93 1.05 9.45
N ALA A 22 -11.73 0.92 10.76
CA ALA A 22 -12.72 1.36 11.75
C ALA A 22 -12.98 2.87 11.70
N ILE A 23 -11.97 3.67 11.36
CA ILE A 23 -12.14 5.10 11.12
C ILE A 23 -12.87 5.34 9.80
N ALA A 24 -12.49 4.65 8.71
CA ALA A 24 -13.13 4.79 7.41
C ALA A 24 -14.65 4.51 7.46
N LEU A 25 -15.08 3.52 8.25
CA LEU A 25 -16.50 3.19 8.48
C LEU A 25 -17.32 4.30 9.15
N GLN A 26 -16.66 5.29 9.77
CA GLN A 26 -17.32 6.40 10.46
C GLN A 26 -17.39 7.67 9.60
N LEU A 27 -16.78 7.66 8.41
CA LEU A 27 -16.77 8.81 7.51
C LEU A 27 -17.93 8.71 6.52
N PRO A 28 -18.50 9.84 6.07
CA PRO A 28 -19.54 9.85 5.03
C PRO A 28 -19.09 9.20 3.72
N GLU A 29 -17.80 9.35 3.42
CA GLU A 29 -17.11 8.73 2.30
C GLU A 29 -15.63 8.60 2.67
N ALA A 30 -15.02 7.48 2.32
CA ALA A 30 -13.60 7.22 2.54
C ALA A 30 -13.06 6.37 1.39
N PHE A 31 -11.77 6.50 1.10
CA PHE A 31 -11.07 5.66 0.13
C PHE A 31 -9.93 4.97 0.85
N VAL A 32 -9.96 3.63 0.84
CA VAL A 32 -8.96 2.80 1.55
C VAL A 32 -8.17 2.00 0.52
N TYR A 33 -6.87 1.85 0.75
CA TYR A 33 -6.03 0.93 0.00
C TYR A 33 -5.12 0.11 0.92
N ALA A 34 -4.67 -1.04 0.40
CA ALA A 34 -3.57 -1.81 0.94
C ALA A 34 -2.47 -1.90 -0.13
N TYR A 35 -1.26 -1.52 0.24
CA TYR A 35 -0.09 -1.70 -0.60
C TYR A 35 0.47 -3.10 -0.41
N ASP A 36 0.60 -3.87 -1.50
CA ASP A 36 1.09 -5.25 -1.50
C ASP A 36 2.04 -5.51 -2.69
N HIS A 37 2.88 -4.52 -3.00
CA HIS A 37 3.93 -4.66 -4.02
C HIS A 37 5.30 -4.77 -3.37
N LEU A 38 6.06 -5.81 -3.73
CA LEU A 38 7.43 -5.97 -3.29
C LEU A 38 8.36 -5.20 -4.24
N ALA A 39 8.87 -4.07 -3.75
CA ALA A 39 9.83 -3.27 -4.50
C ALA A 39 11.06 -4.09 -4.93
N SER A 40 11.44 -3.99 -6.21
CA SER A 40 12.54 -4.72 -6.83
C SER A 40 13.89 -4.36 -6.21
N PHE A 41 14.02 -3.12 -5.71
CA PHE A 41 15.19 -2.62 -4.99
C PHE A 41 15.23 -3.04 -3.50
N GLY A 42 14.18 -3.69 -2.97
CA GLY A 42 14.08 -4.06 -1.56
C GLY A 42 15.30 -4.85 -1.05
N PRO A 43 15.75 -5.91 -1.73
CA PRO A 43 16.92 -6.68 -1.32
C PRO A 43 18.24 -5.88 -1.31
N SER A 44 18.38 -4.85 -2.14
CA SER A 44 19.59 -4.01 -2.20
C SER A 44 19.54 -2.85 -1.20
N VAL A 45 18.36 -2.34 -0.86
CA VAL A 45 18.16 -1.14 -0.03
C VAL A 45 17.95 -1.47 1.44
N TRP A 46 17.00 -2.34 1.77
CA TRP A 46 16.56 -2.52 3.16
C TRP A 46 17.69 -3.00 4.09
N PRO A 47 18.59 -3.92 3.70
CA PRO A 47 19.72 -4.29 4.54
C PRO A 47 20.69 -3.13 4.82
N LYS A 48 20.90 -2.20 3.88
CA LYS A 48 21.75 -1.02 4.06
C LYS A 48 21.18 -0.04 5.08
N LEU A 49 19.86 -0.06 5.28
CA LEU A 49 19.13 0.74 6.26
C LEU A 49 18.93 0.01 7.60
N HIS A 50 19.62 -1.12 7.83
CA HIS A 50 19.43 -1.97 9.02
C HIS A 50 18.02 -2.57 9.16
N LEU A 51 17.29 -2.69 8.05
CA LEU A 51 15.94 -3.25 7.96
C LEU A 51 15.93 -4.55 7.13
N GLY A 52 16.95 -5.40 7.28
CA GLY A 52 17.14 -6.60 6.45
C GLY A 52 15.95 -7.56 6.42
N GLN A 53 15.11 -7.57 7.47
CA GLN A 53 13.85 -8.34 7.51
C GLN A 53 12.83 -7.93 6.43
N CYS A 54 12.96 -6.73 5.86
CA CYS A 54 12.10 -6.18 4.82
C CYS A 54 12.58 -6.48 3.41
N ALA A 55 13.77 -7.09 3.22
CA ALA A 55 14.35 -7.37 1.92
C ALA A 55 13.39 -8.11 0.96
N HIS A 56 12.53 -8.98 1.50
CA HIS A 56 11.58 -9.79 0.75
C HIS A 56 10.15 -9.70 1.31
N LYS A 57 9.81 -8.57 1.92
CA LYS A 57 8.48 -8.34 2.52
C LYS A 57 8.01 -6.91 2.25
N VAL A 58 6.70 -6.74 2.20
CA VAL A 58 6.10 -5.41 2.25
C VAL A 58 6.07 -4.97 3.71
N CYS A 59 6.99 -4.09 4.09
CA CYS A 59 7.05 -3.52 5.43
C CYS A 59 6.28 -2.19 5.49
N HIS A 60 6.08 -1.70 6.71
CA HIS A 60 5.61 -0.33 6.94
C HIS A 60 6.45 0.68 6.14
N GLU A 61 5.78 1.66 5.52
CA GLU A 61 6.38 2.72 4.68
C GLU A 61 6.91 2.27 3.31
N ALA A 62 6.72 1.00 2.92
CA ALA A 62 7.21 0.49 1.63
C ALA A 62 6.58 1.18 0.41
N GLU A 63 5.42 1.80 0.55
CA GLU A 63 4.72 2.52 -0.51
C GLU A 63 5.28 3.93 -0.77
N LEU A 64 5.99 4.52 0.20
CA LEU A 64 6.41 5.92 0.12
C LEU A 64 7.24 6.25 -1.14
N PRO A 65 8.22 5.44 -1.57
CA PRO A 65 8.94 5.71 -2.82
C PRO A 65 8.00 5.87 -4.02
N MET A 66 6.95 5.05 -4.08
CA MET A 66 5.96 5.09 -5.15
C MET A 66 5.09 6.35 -5.06
N VAL A 67 4.68 6.76 -3.86
CA VAL A 67 3.90 7.99 -3.64
C VAL A 67 4.70 9.24 -4.03
N PHE A 68 5.98 9.29 -3.66
CA PHE A 68 6.83 10.47 -3.87
C PHE A 68 7.56 10.48 -5.21
N GLY A 69 7.45 9.43 -6.02
CA GLY A 69 8.06 9.40 -7.36
C GLY A 69 9.59 9.39 -7.32
N ASN A 70 10.20 8.88 -6.25
CA ASN A 70 11.65 8.84 -6.10
C ASN A 70 12.12 7.58 -5.41
N THR A 71 13.38 7.22 -5.65
CA THR A 71 14.02 6.08 -5.02
C THR A 71 14.88 6.59 -3.87
N LEU A 72 14.79 5.93 -2.71
CA LEU A 72 15.51 6.35 -1.49
C LEU A 72 17.04 6.37 -1.68
N ILE A 73 17.59 5.66 -2.68
CA ILE A 73 19.05 5.51 -2.89
C ILE A 73 19.45 5.43 -4.39
N ASN A 74 18.84 6.21 -5.30
CA ASN A 74 19.14 6.17 -6.75
C ASN A 74 19.08 4.76 -7.36
N GLU A 75 18.23 3.89 -6.83
CA GLU A 75 17.98 2.57 -7.40
C GLU A 75 17.09 2.72 -8.65
N THR A 76 17.19 1.74 -9.56
CA THR A 76 16.39 1.71 -10.79
C THR A 76 15.05 1.04 -10.51
N TRP A 77 13.96 1.66 -10.95
CA TRP A 77 12.64 1.03 -10.96
C TRP A 77 12.42 0.16 -12.19
N SER A 78 11.71 -0.93 -12.00
CA SER A 78 11.09 -1.69 -13.08
C SER A 78 9.96 -0.90 -13.75
N ASP A 79 9.57 -1.32 -14.95
CA ASP A 79 8.43 -0.71 -15.66
C ASP A 79 7.12 -0.80 -14.86
N VAL A 80 6.95 -1.88 -14.09
CA VAL A 80 5.82 -2.07 -13.17
C VAL A 80 5.83 -1.03 -12.06
N GLU A 81 6.99 -0.79 -11.42
CA GLU A 81 7.13 0.20 -10.35
C GLU A 81 6.91 1.62 -10.85
N LEU A 82 7.39 1.94 -12.07
CA LEU A 82 7.09 3.21 -12.73
C LEU A 82 5.59 3.40 -12.94
N ALA A 83 4.88 2.36 -13.38
CA ALA A 83 3.43 2.40 -13.57
C ALA A 83 2.69 2.55 -12.22
N ILE A 84 3.08 1.80 -11.19
CA ILE A 84 2.51 1.89 -9.83
C ILE A 84 2.71 3.31 -9.29
N SER A 85 3.92 3.86 -9.35
CA SER A 85 4.19 5.21 -8.85
C SER A 85 3.38 6.27 -9.61
N ALA A 86 3.32 6.17 -10.94
CA ALA A 86 2.53 7.11 -11.74
C ALA A 86 1.02 7.02 -11.41
N ASN A 87 0.49 5.82 -11.16
CA ASN A 87 -0.89 5.63 -10.72
C ASN A 87 -1.13 6.22 -9.33
N MET A 88 -0.25 5.95 -8.36
CA MET A 88 -0.37 6.48 -7.00
C MET A 88 -0.30 8.01 -6.99
N GLN A 89 0.66 8.62 -7.69
CA GLN A 89 0.78 10.07 -7.78
C GLN A 89 -0.47 10.71 -8.41
N ARG A 90 -1.03 10.11 -9.47
CA ARG A 90 -2.29 10.57 -10.07
C ARG A 90 -3.44 10.49 -9.08
N ALA A 91 -3.59 9.36 -8.37
CA ALA A 91 -4.67 9.18 -7.42
C ALA A 91 -4.57 10.15 -6.24
N TRP A 92 -3.37 10.30 -5.65
CA TRP A 92 -3.13 11.27 -4.58
C TRP A 92 -3.38 12.71 -5.02
N ALA A 93 -2.94 13.09 -6.22
CA ALA A 93 -3.18 14.42 -6.77
C ALA A 93 -4.67 14.68 -7.07
N SER A 94 -5.36 13.68 -7.63
CA SER A 94 -6.80 13.74 -7.89
C SER A 94 -7.57 13.92 -6.58
N PHE A 95 -7.30 13.05 -5.59
CA PHE A 95 -7.94 13.12 -4.28
C PHE A 95 -7.70 14.48 -3.59
N ALA A 96 -6.48 15.00 -3.63
CA ALA A 96 -6.17 16.32 -3.08
C ALA A 96 -6.90 17.47 -3.80
N THR A 97 -7.26 17.29 -5.08
CA THR A 97 -7.90 18.33 -5.90
C THR A 97 -9.43 18.30 -5.82
N SER A 98 -10.02 17.10 -5.84
CA SER A 98 -11.48 16.91 -5.97
C SER A 98 -12.12 16.12 -4.84
N GLY A 99 -11.33 15.50 -3.95
CA GLY A 99 -11.82 14.53 -2.97
C GLY A 99 -12.04 13.13 -3.55
N ASP A 100 -11.75 12.90 -4.84
CA ASP A 100 -11.92 11.61 -5.52
C ASP A 100 -10.57 11.13 -6.11
N PRO A 101 -10.05 9.95 -5.74
CA PRO A 101 -8.81 9.41 -6.28
C PRO A 101 -8.89 9.00 -7.76
N GLY A 102 -10.07 8.98 -8.36
CA GLY A 102 -10.29 8.75 -9.78
C GLY A 102 -10.72 7.33 -10.15
N GLU A 103 -10.77 7.07 -11.47
CA GLU A 103 -11.36 5.86 -12.02
C GLU A 103 -10.76 4.56 -11.44
N GLY A 104 -11.64 3.61 -11.13
CA GLY A 104 -11.27 2.29 -10.61
C GLY A 104 -11.15 2.21 -9.09
N TRP A 105 -11.07 3.34 -8.39
CA TRP A 105 -10.98 3.39 -6.93
C TRP A 105 -12.32 3.75 -6.30
N ALA A 106 -13.11 2.71 -6.02
CA ALA A 106 -14.41 2.89 -5.39
C ALA A 106 -14.26 3.36 -3.92
N PRO A 107 -15.26 4.10 -3.40
CA PRO A 107 -15.37 4.36 -1.98
C PRO A 107 -15.35 3.06 -1.17
N PHE A 108 -14.80 3.14 0.04
CA PHE A 108 -14.72 2.04 0.97
C PHE A 108 -16.13 1.69 1.48
N GLU A 109 -16.65 0.57 1.01
CA GLU A 109 -18.00 0.13 1.34
C GLU A 109 -18.02 -0.76 2.59
N SER A 110 -18.80 -0.33 3.58
CA SER A 110 -18.90 -1.00 4.88
C SER A 110 -19.39 -2.45 4.82
N SER A 111 -20.21 -2.77 3.82
CA SER A 111 -20.82 -4.09 3.64
C SER A 111 -19.88 -5.12 3.02
N GLN A 112 -18.87 -4.68 2.29
CA GLN A 112 -17.94 -5.57 1.57
C GLN A 112 -16.48 -5.39 2.00
N ARG A 113 -16.18 -4.36 2.80
CA ARG A 113 -14.81 -3.93 3.16
C ARG A 113 -13.87 -3.87 1.96
N GLU A 114 -14.43 -3.57 0.79
CA GLU A 114 -13.68 -3.49 -0.45
C GLU A 114 -12.74 -2.31 -0.37
N LYS A 115 -11.45 -2.60 -0.57
CA LYS A 115 -10.39 -1.61 -0.61
C LYS A 115 -9.58 -1.83 -1.88
N MET A 116 -8.87 -0.79 -2.28
CA MET A 116 -7.93 -0.88 -3.39
C MET A 116 -6.73 -1.73 -2.98
N ILE A 117 -6.40 -2.78 -3.73
CA ILE A 117 -5.13 -3.50 -3.56
C ILE A 117 -4.15 -3.01 -4.63
N ILE A 118 -2.99 -2.53 -4.20
CA ILE A 118 -1.91 -2.08 -5.10
C ILE A 118 -0.85 -3.19 -5.15
N LYS A 119 -0.89 -4.01 -6.20
CA LYS A 119 0.04 -5.13 -6.42
C LYS A 119 0.36 -5.32 -7.89
N ASP A 120 1.65 -5.39 -8.22
CA ASP A 120 2.31 -5.88 -9.45
C ASP A 120 1.80 -5.50 -10.86
N ASP A 121 0.65 -4.85 -11.02
CA ASP A 121 -0.08 -4.49 -12.27
C ASP A 121 -1.61 -4.50 -12.07
N LEU A 122 -2.08 -5.14 -10.99
CA LEU A 122 -3.46 -5.41 -10.65
C LEU A 122 -3.93 -4.50 -9.51
N VAL A 123 -4.60 -3.42 -9.90
CA VAL A 123 -5.59 -2.67 -9.11
C VAL A 123 -6.79 -3.61 -8.91
N LEU A 124 -6.65 -4.61 -8.05
CA LEU A 124 -7.72 -5.57 -7.78
C LEU A 124 -8.64 -5.00 -6.71
N LYS A 125 -9.90 -4.78 -7.07
CA LYS A 125 -11.00 -4.80 -6.12
C LYS A 125 -11.08 -6.23 -5.61
N THR A 126 -10.73 -6.44 -4.35
CA THR A 126 -10.92 -7.74 -3.72
C THR A 126 -11.71 -7.55 -2.44
N THR A 127 -12.85 -8.22 -2.39
CA THR A 127 -13.53 -8.62 -1.16
C THR A 127 -12.57 -9.55 -0.41
N VAL A 128 -12.30 -9.25 0.87
CA VAL A 128 -11.54 -10.15 1.74
C VAL A 128 -12.56 -10.76 2.70
N ASP A 129 -12.74 -12.08 2.60
CA ASP A 129 -13.48 -12.90 3.58
C ASP A 129 -12.85 -12.81 4.99
#